data_AF-A0A6B3CLN6-F1
#
_entry.id   AF-A0A6B3CLN6-F1
#
_cell.length_a   1.000
_cell.length_b   1.000
_cell.length_c   1.000
_cell.angle_alpha   90.00
_cell.angle_beta   90.00
_cell.angle_gamma   90.00
#
_symmetry.space_group_name_H-M   'P 1'
#
loop_
_entity.id
_entity.type
_entity.pdbx_description
1 polymer ?
#
loop_
_entity_poly.entity_id
_entity_poly.type
_entity_poly.pdbx_seq_one_letter_code
_entity_poly.pdbx_strand_id
1 'polypeptide(L)'
;VAADLEVVAEPLDWYGVNYYAPTRVGAPQGAGTEFGGVALPAGLPFSVRPVEGRPLTDFGWPVVPEGLTELLTGFRERYGDRLPPVVITENGC
;
A
#
# COMPACT_ATOMS: atom_id res chain seq x y z
N VAL A 1 19.09 1.04 -18.48
CA VAL A 1 18.87 1.48 -17.07
C VAL A 1 18.69 2.98 -16.96
N ALA A 2 19.70 3.84 -17.22
CA ALA A 2 19.53 5.30 -17.07
C ALA A 2 18.48 5.90 -18.03
N ALA A 3 18.53 5.54 -19.32
CA ALA A 3 17.54 5.99 -20.31
C ALA A 3 16.11 5.46 -20.03
N ASP A 4 15.98 4.26 -19.45
CA ASP A 4 14.65 3.69 -19.13
C ASP A 4 13.96 4.49 -18.02
N LEU A 5 14.74 5.01 -17.05
CA LEU A 5 14.20 5.82 -15.97
C LEU A 5 13.67 7.18 -16.45
N GLU A 6 14.20 7.72 -17.55
CA GLU A 6 13.67 8.94 -18.16
C GLU A 6 12.26 8.71 -18.72
N VAL A 7 12.06 7.57 -19.40
CA VAL A 7 10.74 7.19 -19.94
C VAL A 7 9.74 6.88 -18.82
N VAL A 8 10.16 6.14 -17.78
CA VAL A 8 9.27 5.80 -16.65
C VAL A 8 8.82 7.03 -15.87
N ALA A 9 9.63 8.09 -15.84
CA ALA A 9 9.38 9.30 -15.07
C ALA A 9 8.69 10.43 -15.87
N GLU A 10 8.16 10.14 -17.06
CA GLU A 10 7.39 11.14 -17.81
C GLU A 10 6.23 11.73 -16.95
N PRO A 11 5.96 13.04 -17.04
CA PRO A 11 4.90 13.67 -16.29
C PRO A 11 3.53 13.03 -16.57
N LEU A 12 2.75 12.81 -15.51
CA LEU A 12 1.40 12.28 -15.61
C LEU A 12 0.37 13.41 -15.47
N ASP A 13 -0.75 13.32 -16.19
CA ASP A 13 -1.87 14.25 -16.05
C ASP A 13 -2.65 14.05 -14.74
N TRP A 14 -2.67 12.81 -14.23
CA TRP A 14 -3.29 12.41 -12.97
C TRP A 14 -2.73 11.08 -12.48
N TYR A 15 -2.90 10.77 -11.19
CA TYR A 15 -2.47 9.52 -10.57
C TYR A 15 -3.66 8.78 -9.96
N GLY A 16 -3.92 7.56 -10.45
CA GLY A 16 -4.97 6.68 -9.93
C GLY A 16 -4.53 5.98 -8.64
N VAL A 17 -5.35 6.06 -7.59
CA VAL A 17 -5.15 5.36 -6.33
C VAL A 17 -6.21 4.28 -6.15
N ASN A 18 -5.74 3.05 -5.99
CA ASN A 18 -6.53 1.92 -5.54
C ASN A 18 -6.21 1.66 -4.06
N TYR A 19 -7.22 1.67 -3.20
CA TYR A 19 -7.02 1.44 -1.77
C TYR A 19 -8.17 0.62 -1.18
N TYR A 20 -7.83 -0.39 -0.39
CA TYR A 20 -8.79 -1.29 0.25
C TYR A 20 -8.49 -1.48 1.74
N ALA A 21 -7.26 -1.86 2.08
CA ALA A 21 -6.85 -2.07 3.46
C ALA A 21 -5.34 -1.82 3.64
N PRO A 22 -4.88 -1.45 4.85
CA PRO A 22 -3.46 -1.35 5.16
C PRO A 22 -2.86 -2.73 5.51
N THR A 23 -1.54 -2.83 5.42
CA THR A 23 -0.78 -3.98 5.88
C THR A 23 -0.01 -3.63 7.15
N ARG A 24 -0.28 -4.35 8.25
CA ARG A 24 0.57 -4.25 9.44
C ARG A 24 1.77 -5.16 9.31
N VAL A 25 2.95 -4.61 9.53
CA VAL A 25 4.22 -5.35 9.54
C VAL A 25 4.93 -5.17 10.88
N GLY A 26 5.83 -6.10 11.21
CA GLY A 26 6.67 -6.01 12.38
C GLY A 26 8.00 -6.73 12.18
N ALA A 27 8.80 -6.82 13.25
CA ALA A 27 10.07 -7.53 13.24
C ALA A 27 9.93 -8.98 12.71
N PRO A 28 10.95 -9.48 11.99
CA PRO A 28 10.92 -10.81 11.39
C PRO A 28 10.79 -11.90 12.46
N GLN A 29 10.02 -12.94 12.14
CA GLN A 29 9.81 -14.10 13.04
C GLN A 29 10.65 -15.33 12.68
N GLY A 30 11.45 -15.26 11.61
CA GLY A 30 12.20 -16.41 11.10
C GLY A 30 11.31 -17.48 10.45
N ALA A 31 10.05 -17.18 10.16
CA ALA A 31 9.10 -18.03 9.46
C ALA A 31 8.46 -17.26 8.30
N GLY A 32 8.03 -17.99 7.27
CA GLY A 32 7.26 -17.39 6.18
C GLY A 32 5.88 -16.94 6.65
N THR A 33 5.31 -15.95 5.97
CA THR A 33 3.95 -15.43 6.25
C THR A 33 3.12 -15.40 4.99
N GLU A 34 1.81 -15.58 5.10
CA GLU A 34 0.87 -15.37 3.98
C GLU A 34 0.45 -13.90 3.90
N PHE A 35 0.37 -13.36 2.68
CA PHE A 35 -0.14 -12.02 2.43
C PHE A 35 -0.92 -12.00 1.11
N GLY A 36 -2.22 -11.71 1.16
CA GLY A 36 -3.04 -11.60 -0.05
C GLY A 36 -3.03 -12.86 -0.93
N GLY A 37 -2.93 -14.05 -0.32
CA GLY A 37 -2.81 -15.33 -1.02
C GLY A 37 -1.41 -15.63 -1.57
N VAL A 38 -0.39 -14.85 -1.18
CA VAL A 38 1.01 -15.04 -1.56
C VAL A 38 1.82 -15.44 -0.33
N ALA A 39 2.52 -16.57 -0.43
CA ALA A 39 3.50 -16.97 0.57
C ALA A 39 4.76 -16.09 0.49
N LEU A 40 5.02 -15.33 1.54
CA LEU A 40 6.23 -14.53 1.72
C LEU A 40 7.32 -15.35 2.41
N PRO A 41 8.58 -15.30 1.93
CA PRO A 41 9.67 -16.11 2.49
C PRO A 41 10.13 -15.62 3.87
N ALA A 42 10.66 -16.53 4.69
CA ALA A 42 11.18 -16.25 6.04
C ALA A 42 12.37 -15.28 6.08
N GLY A 43 13.06 -15.08 4.95
CA GLY A 43 14.24 -14.22 4.84
C GLY A 43 13.94 -12.73 4.70
N LEU A 44 12.67 -12.32 4.67
CA LEU A 44 12.31 -10.90 4.61
C LEU A 44 12.67 -10.18 5.92
N PRO A 45 13.08 -8.90 5.87
CA PRO A 45 13.43 -8.11 7.06
C PRO A 45 12.19 -7.70 7.88
N PHE A 46 11.01 -8.27 7.60
CA PHE A 46 9.76 -8.04 8.30
C PHE A 46 8.85 -9.26 8.19
N SER A 47 7.85 -9.34 9.06
CA SER A 47 6.75 -10.30 8.98
C SER A 47 5.41 -9.56 8.98
N VAL A 48 4.46 -10.04 8.17
CA VAL A 48 3.09 -9.52 8.16
C VAL A 48 2.36 -9.93 9.44
N ARG A 49 1.54 -9.02 9.98
CA ARG A 49 0.80 -9.19 11.22
C ARG A 49 -0.68 -8.87 10.99
N PRO A 50 -1.59 -9.50 11.76
CA PRO A 50 -2.98 -9.06 11.75
C PRO A 50 -3.09 -7.63 12.29
N VAL A 51 -4.00 -6.86 11.70
CA VAL A 51 -4.53 -5.64 12.31
C VAL A 51 -5.64 -6.08 13.26
N GLU A 52 -5.46 -5.82 14.56
CA GLU A 52 -6.40 -6.25 15.60
C GLU A 52 -7.47 -5.19 15.85
N GLY A 53 -8.63 -5.61 16.38
CA GLY A 53 -9.70 -4.70 16.81
C GLY A 53 -10.45 -4.00 15.68
N ARG A 54 -10.39 -4.52 14.45
CA ARG A 54 -11.07 -3.96 13.28
C ARG A 54 -12.04 -4.97 12.67
N PRO A 55 -13.18 -4.53 12.11
CA PRO A 55 -14.03 -5.42 11.33
C PRO A 55 -13.29 -5.87 10.08
N LEU A 56 -13.59 -7.08 9.63
CA LEU A 56 -13.02 -7.67 8.43
C LEU A 56 -14.07 -7.73 7.33
N THR A 57 -13.64 -7.56 6.08
CA THR A 57 -14.47 -7.89 4.90
C THR A 57 -14.57 -9.41 4.72
N ASP A 58 -15.36 -9.87 3.76
CA ASP A 58 -15.48 -11.30 3.42
C ASP A 58 -14.15 -11.89 2.87
N PHE A 59 -13.23 -11.03 2.42
CA PHE A 59 -11.87 -11.41 2.03
C PHE A 59 -10.89 -11.46 3.22
N GLY A 60 -11.35 -11.18 4.44
CA GLY A 60 -10.52 -11.13 5.64
C GLY A 60 -9.66 -9.87 5.75
N TRP A 61 -9.95 -8.81 4.99
CA TRP A 61 -9.19 -7.56 5.03
C TRP A 61 -9.69 -6.62 6.11
N PRO A 62 -8.81 -6.00 6.90
CA PRO A 62 -9.22 -5.08 7.95
C PRO A 62 -9.76 -3.78 7.36
N VAL A 63 -10.96 -3.37 7.79
CA VAL A 63 -11.55 -2.10 7.41
C VAL A 63 -10.95 -0.99 8.28
N VAL A 64 -10.07 -0.18 7.69
CA VAL A 64 -9.33 0.91 8.37
C VAL A 64 -9.41 2.19 7.54
N PRO A 65 -10.52 2.94 7.61
CA PRO A 65 -10.75 4.12 6.76
C PRO A 65 -9.67 5.20 6.91
N GLU A 66 -9.13 5.37 8.12
CA GLU A 66 -8.08 6.37 8.40
C GLU A 66 -6.78 6.11 7.62
N GLY A 67 -6.52 4.87 7.19
CA GLY A 67 -5.33 4.54 6.42
C GLY A 67 -5.35 5.13 5.00
N LEU A 68 -6.53 5.37 4.41
CA LEU A 68 -6.62 6.09 3.14
C LEU A 68 -6.23 7.56 3.32
N THR A 69 -6.68 8.19 4.41
CA THR A 69 -6.29 9.57 4.72
C THR A 69 -4.77 9.68 4.89
N GLU A 70 -4.18 8.79 5.70
CA GLU A 70 -2.72 8.76 5.92
C GLU A 70 -1.95 8.60 4.60
N LEU A 71 -2.39 7.70 3.71
CA LEU A 71 -1.77 7.49 2.41
C LEU A 71 -1.82 8.76 1.55
N LEU A 72 -2.99 9.38 1.42
CA LEU A 72 -3.17 10.56 0.57
C LEU A 72 -2.40 11.78 1.09
N THR A 73 -2.40 12.01 2.40
CA THR A 73 -1.61 13.08 3.01
C THR A 73 -0.12 12.81 2.90
N GLY A 74 0.30 11.55 3.08
CA GLY A 74 1.69 11.14 2.92
C GLY A 74 2.19 11.29 1.48
N PHE A 75 1.36 11.02 0.48
CA PHE A 75 1.68 11.28 -0.93
C PHE A 75 1.92 12.77 -1.16
N ARG A 76 1.02 13.62 -0.66
CA ARG A 76 1.17 15.08 -0.75
C ARG A 76 2.47 15.56 -0.13
N GLU A 77 2.79 15.09 1.08
CA GLU A 77 4.03 15.47 1.77
C GLU A 77 5.29 14.98 1.03
N ARG A 78 5.29 13.73 0.55
CA ARG A 78 6.46 13.10 -0.08
C ARG A 78 6.76 13.63 -1.48
N TYR A 79 5.72 13.85 -2.28
CA TYR A 79 5.87 14.21 -3.69
C TYR A 79 5.67 15.71 -3.94
N GLY A 80 4.95 16.42 -3.07
CA GLY A 80 4.76 17.87 -3.15
C GLY A 80 4.18 18.30 -4.49
N ASP A 81 4.76 19.34 -5.08
CA ASP A 81 4.34 19.89 -6.39
C ASP A 81 4.54 18.92 -7.56
N ARG A 82 5.27 17.81 -7.36
CA ARG A 82 5.42 16.74 -8.36
C ARG A 82 4.29 15.72 -8.31
N LEU A 83 3.40 15.77 -7.32
CA LEU A 83 2.24 14.89 -7.25
C LEU A 83 1.18 15.39 -8.24
N PRO A 84 0.82 14.62 -9.28
CA PRO A 84 -0.29 14.96 -10.16
C PRO A 84 -1.63 14.97 -9.38
N PRO A 85 -2.69 15.55 -9.95
CA PRO A 85 -4.05 15.38 -9.42
C PRO A 85 -4.34 13.91 -9.13
N VAL A 86 -4.80 13.62 -7.90
CA VAL A 86 -5.08 12.24 -7.46
C VAL A 86 -6.56 11.92 -7.69
N VAL A 87 -6.81 10.74 -8.23
CA VAL A 87 -8.16 10.17 -8.41
C VAL A 87 -8.22 8.84 -7.67
N ILE A 88 -9.21 8.66 -6.78
CA ILE A 88 -9.48 7.33 -6.23
C ILE A 88 -10.18 6.52 -7.32
N THR A 89 -9.44 5.62 -7.93
CA THR A 89 -9.92 4.79 -9.05
C THR A 89 -10.59 3.52 -8.57
N GLU A 90 -10.19 3.01 -7.40
CA GLU A 90 -10.85 1.88 -6.76
C GLU A 90 -10.85 2.02 -5.23
N ASN A 91 -12.02 1.78 -4.64
CA ASN A 91 -12.21 1.62 -3.21
C ASN A 91 -13.50 0.82 -2.97
N GLY A 92 -13.47 -0.15 -2.07
CA GLY A 92 -14.59 -1.04 -1.81
C GLY A 92 -14.33 -2.02 -0.68
N CYS A 93 -15.28 -2.92 -0.46
CA CYS A 93 -15.25 -3.99 0.54
C CYS A 93 -15.53 -5.33 -0.11
#